data_AF-A0A370HVE8-F1
#
_entry.id   AF-A0A370HVE8-F1
#
_cell.length_a   1.000
_cell.length_b   1.000
_cell.length_c   1.000
_cell.angle_alpha   90.00
_cell.angle_beta   90.00
_cell.angle_gamma   90.00
#
_symmetry.space_group_name_H-M   'P 1'
#
loop_
_entity.id
_entity.type
_entity.pdbx_description
1 polymer ?
#
loop_
_entity_poly.entity_id
_entity_poly.type
_entity_poly.pdbx_seq_one_letter_code
_entity_poly.pdbx_strand_id
1 'polypeptide(L)'
;MRLIFAFSLALLSGIAALPQAHAQSRGTAPAARNAAPAASLEPEKASAPAAGELAVRWTGPSAKDDYVVFARPGGEETRHFGYTRDGSPLKIRVPGEPGDYELRYVSAESGAVLARTKVTATPVSATLEAPAKGLAGSEITVPFKGPNAPEDWVGLAKAGAAAADYEAGAWIYANDGSPARLRLPVEPGAYEVRYVSGLDPRILVARKIEVTPATATVTAPESGTAGSTIQVAFTGQGGGDSFVGVVKQGAPAETWINGAYERPAGSQVAVRLPGEPGGYEVRFVLEANGAYKVLASAPIAVEPATASVSAPDRVKRGEELAVAFTGPKGEGDFIAFAKADAAADAYMDFRTASPDRNKVTLQAPDEAGAYEVRYVMAAPGEAGNLVIARRAVTVE
;
A
#
# COMPACT_ATOMS: atom_id res chain seq x y z
N MET A 1 -11.10 -80.47 55.49
CA MET A 1 -10.21 -80.32 56.66
C MET A 1 -10.93 -79.38 57.63
N ARG A 2 -11.09 -79.82 58.88
CA ARG A 2 -12.11 -79.40 59.88
C ARG A 2 -12.06 -77.89 60.19
N LEU A 3 -13.17 -77.15 60.13
CA LEU A 3 -14.23 -76.97 61.15
C LEU A 3 -13.69 -76.50 62.52
N ILE A 4 -14.15 -75.34 63.01
CA ILE A 4 -14.89 -75.20 64.28
C ILE A 4 -15.55 -73.81 64.35
N PHE A 5 -16.83 -73.88 64.72
CA PHE A 5 -17.82 -72.86 65.02
C PHE A 5 -17.90 -72.65 66.55
N ALA A 6 -18.26 -71.45 67.03
CA ALA A 6 -19.08 -71.19 68.23
C ALA A 6 -19.26 -69.65 68.37
N PHE A 7 -20.40 -68.97 68.15
CA PHE A 7 -21.77 -69.02 68.71
C PHE A 7 -21.91 -68.63 70.20
N SER A 8 -22.38 -67.40 70.46
CA SER A 8 -23.60 -67.09 71.25
C SER A 8 -23.67 -65.57 71.56
N LEU A 9 -24.67 -64.84 71.04
CA LEU A 9 -26.06 -64.66 71.55
C LEU A 9 -26.08 -63.75 72.79
N ALA A 10 -26.53 -62.50 72.69
CA ALA A 10 -27.83 -61.98 73.14
C ALA A 10 -27.62 -60.45 73.35
N LEU A 11 -28.56 -59.50 73.31
CA LEU A 11 -30.01 -59.47 73.34
C LEU A 11 -30.44 -58.07 72.80
N LEU A 12 -31.65 -57.98 72.23
CA LEU A 12 -32.39 -56.73 72.01
C LEU A 12 -32.56 -55.93 73.31
N SER A 13 -32.53 -54.59 73.22
CA SER A 13 -33.67 -53.68 73.52
C SER A 13 -33.15 -52.30 73.92
N GLY A 14 -33.71 -51.27 73.29
CA GLY A 14 -33.30 -49.88 73.48
C GLY A 14 -33.82 -49.22 74.75
N ILE A 15 -33.49 -47.93 74.90
CA ILE A 15 -34.36 -46.82 75.33
C ILE A 15 -33.50 -45.53 75.41
N ALA A 16 -34.06 -44.47 74.82
CA ALA A 16 -33.97 -43.03 75.09
C ALA A 16 -32.62 -42.31 75.43
N ALA A 17 -32.32 -41.34 74.56
CA ALA A 17 -31.91 -39.93 74.81
C ALA A 17 -31.96 -39.45 76.28
N LEU A 18 -31.03 -38.64 76.83
CA LEU A 18 -30.40 -37.36 76.42
C LEU A 18 -29.28 -37.06 77.48
N PRO A 19 -28.29 -36.14 77.30
CA PRO A 19 -28.53 -34.71 77.58
C PRO A 19 -27.64 -33.69 76.84
N GLN A 20 -27.98 -32.40 77.05
CA GLN A 20 -27.32 -31.19 76.56
C GLN A 20 -25.97 -30.87 77.23
N ALA A 21 -25.11 -30.25 76.39
CA ALA A 21 -24.12 -29.18 76.58
C ALA A 21 -23.60 -28.79 77.99
N HIS A 22 -22.26 -28.66 78.14
CA HIS A 22 -21.51 -27.41 77.95
C HIS A 22 -19.97 -27.61 78.09
N ALA A 23 -19.23 -27.05 77.12
CA ALA A 23 -17.87 -26.42 77.09
C ALA A 23 -16.71 -27.00 77.95
N GLN A 24 -15.45 -27.14 77.50
CA GLN A 24 -14.57 -26.20 76.77
C GLN A 24 -13.44 -27.00 76.06
N SER A 25 -13.25 -26.87 74.75
CA SER A 25 -12.35 -25.91 74.05
C SER A 25 -10.85 -26.25 74.09
N ARG A 26 -10.37 -26.87 73.00
CA ARG A 26 -9.12 -26.55 72.28
C ARG A 26 -9.29 -27.02 70.82
N GLY A 27 -9.96 -26.19 70.02
CA GLY A 27 -10.07 -26.38 68.58
C GLY A 27 -8.83 -25.84 67.89
N THR A 28 -8.10 -26.71 67.19
CA THR A 28 -7.20 -26.34 66.09
C THR A 28 -8.03 -25.65 65.02
N ALA A 29 -7.78 -24.35 64.82
CA ALA A 29 -8.37 -23.59 63.72
C ALA A 29 -7.88 -24.16 62.37
N PRO A 30 -8.77 -24.38 61.38
CA PRO A 30 -8.34 -24.59 60.01
C PRO A 30 -7.83 -23.26 59.44
N ALA A 31 -6.79 -23.35 58.61
CA ALA A 31 -6.15 -22.24 57.92
C ALA A 31 -7.20 -21.29 57.30
N ALA A 32 -7.03 -19.99 57.57
CA ALA A 32 -7.75 -18.94 56.87
C ALA A 32 -7.58 -19.16 55.36
N ARG A 33 -8.70 -19.41 54.65
CA ARG A 33 -8.74 -19.16 53.21
C ARG A 33 -8.42 -17.68 53.05
N ASN A 34 -7.24 -17.35 52.54
CA ASN A 34 -6.92 -15.99 52.11
C ASN A 34 -8.06 -15.53 51.21
N ALA A 35 -8.86 -14.58 51.70
CA ALA A 35 -9.79 -13.87 50.85
C ALA A 35 -8.96 -13.23 49.74
N ALA A 36 -9.32 -13.48 48.48
CA ALA A 36 -8.73 -12.76 47.36
C ALA A 36 -8.78 -11.25 47.67
N PRO A 37 -7.72 -10.48 47.38
CA PRO A 37 -7.72 -9.04 47.63
C PRO A 37 -8.95 -8.42 46.99
N ALA A 38 -9.66 -7.57 47.75
CA ALA A 38 -10.89 -6.95 47.27
C ALA A 38 -10.59 -6.13 46.01
N ALA A 39 -11.19 -6.52 44.89
CA ALA A 39 -11.17 -5.77 43.64
C ALA A 39 -12.61 -5.41 43.24
N SER A 40 -12.77 -4.31 42.51
CA SER A 40 -14.05 -3.91 41.93
C SER A 40 -13.89 -3.54 40.46
N LEU A 41 -14.97 -3.73 39.69
CA LEU A 41 -15.08 -3.30 38.30
C LEU A 41 -16.41 -2.56 38.11
N GLU A 42 -16.31 -1.31 37.69
CA GLU A 42 -17.42 -0.39 37.46
C GLU A 42 -17.28 0.19 36.05
N PRO A 43 -17.82 -0.47 35.02
CA PRO A 43 -17.88 0.11 33.68
C PRO A 43 -18.76 1.36 33.70
N GLU A 44 -18.35 2.41 32.98
CA GLU A 44 -19.11 3.65 32.89
C GLU A 44 -20.53 3.42 32.36
N LYS A 45 -20.69 2.41 31.49
CA LYS A 45 -21.96 1.96 30.93
C LYS A 45 -22.05 0.44 30.98
N ALA A 46 -23.23 -0.08 31.27
CA ALA A 46 -23.50 -1.53 31.21
C ALA A 46 -23.51 -2.08 29.77
N SER A 47 -23.47 -1.20 28.77
CA SER A 47 -23.36 -1.58 27.37
C SER A 47 -22.55 -0.54 26.59
N ALA A 48 -21.87 -1.00 25.54
CA ALA A 48 -21.09 -0.15 24.65
C ALA A 48 -21.14 -0.71 23.21
N PRO A 49 -21.01 0.14 22.18
CA PRO A 49 -20.94 -0.31 20.80
C PRO A 49 -19.82 -1.32 20.58
N ALA A 50 -20.11 -2.40 19.85
CA ALA A 50 -19.09 -3.34 19.38
C ALA A 50 -18.00 -2.59 18.60
N ALA A 51 -16.73 -2.98 18.80
CA ALA A 51 -15.55 -2.24 18.31
C ALA A 51 -15.49 -0.77 18.77
N GLY A 52 -16.26 -0.38 19.78
CA GLY A 52 -16.15 0.90 20.48
C GLY A 52 -15.15 0.84 21.63
N GLU A 53 -15.06 1.92 22.40
CA GLU A 53 -14.32 1.95 23.67
C GLU A 53 -15.26 1.95 24.85
N LEU A 54 -14.85 1.30 25.93
CA LEU A 54 -15.51 1.35 27.23
C LEU A 54 -14.51 1.77 28.30
N ALA A 55 -14.83 2.83 29.02
CA ALA A 55 -14.10 3.23 30.21
C ALA A 55 -14.58 2.41 31.42
N VAL A 56 -13.65 1.83 32.15
CA VAL A 56 -13.92 0.95 33.29
C VAL A 56 -13.15 1.47 34.50
N ARG A 57 -13.87 1.93 35.53
CA ARG A 57 -13.26 2.21 36.83
C ARG A 57 -13.01 0.88 37.52
N TRP A 58 -11.85 0.74 38.12
CA TRP A 58 -11.50 -0.44 38.87
C TRP A 58 -10.76 -0.06 40.16
N THR A 59 -10.90 -0.93 41.16
CA THR A 59 -10.08 -0.97 42.37
C THR A 59 -9.51 -2.38 42.52
N GLY A 60 -8.38 -2.52 43.20
CA GLY A 60 -7.74 -3.82 43.37
C GLY A 60 -6.24 -3.70 43.64
N PRO A 61 -5.53 -4.84 43.71
CA PRO A 61 -4.12 -4.87 44.07
C PRO A 61 -3.21 -4.17 43.04
N SER A 62 -3.63 -4.08 41.78
CA SER A 62 -2.84 -3.61 40.64
C SER A 62 -1.42 -4.17 40.62
N ALA A 63 -1.30 -5.47 40.87
CA ALA A 63 -0.01 -6.14 40.82
C ALA A 63 0.56 -6.07 39.40
N LYS A 64 1.85 -6.34 39.28
CA LYS A 64 2.54 -6.25 37.99
C LYS A 64 1.83 -7.12 36.95
N ASP A 65 1.46 -6.50 35.84
CA ASP A 65 0.78 -7.10 34.68
C ASP A 65 -0.66 -7.60 34.94
N ASP A 66 -1.26 -7.27 36.09
CA ASP A 66 -2.71 -7.41 36.29
C ASP A 66 -3.47 -6.72 35.15
N TYR A 67 -4.60 -7.31 34.75
CA TYR A 67 -5.33 -6.85 33.57
C TYR A 67 -6.84 -6.98 33.74
N VAL A 68 -7.56 -6.17 32.98
CA VAL A 68 -9.01 -6.26 32.82
C VAL A 68 -9.30 -6.72 31.40
N VAL A 69 -10.09 -7.78 31.24
CA VAL A 69 -10.36 -8.43 29.95
C VAL A 69 -11.85 -8.66 29.73
N PHE A 70 -12.31 -8.58 28.48
CA PHE A 70 -13.62 -9.08 28.08
C PHE A 70 -13.59 -10.60 27.94
N ALA A 71 -14.59 -11.29 28.47
CA ALA A 71 -14.77 -12.73 28.32
C ALA A 71 -16.23 -13.07 27.98
N ARG A 72 -16.46 -14.21 27.32
CA ARG A 72 -17.82 -14.73 27.19
C ARG A 72 -18.36 -15.17 28.57
N PRO A 73 -19.66 -15.01 28.86
CA PRO A 73 -20.22 -15.40 30.15
C PRO A 73 -19.93 -16.88 30.46
N GLY A 74 -19.15 -17.14 31.52
CA GLY A 74 -18.74 -18.51 31.88
C GLY A 74 -17.82 -19.22 30.88
N GLY A 75 -17.31 -18.50 29.88
CA GLY A 75 -16.44 -19.04 28.82
C GLY A 75 -15.05 -18.44 28.83
N GLU A 76 -14.38 -18.57 27.67
CA GLU A 76 -13.00 -18.10 27.45
C GLU A 76 -12.88 -16.57 27.43
N GLU A 77 -11.67 -16.11 27.78
CA GLU A 77 -11.26 -14.73 27.63
C GLU A 77 -11.10 -14.38 26.14
N THR A 78 -11.43 -13.13 25.80
CA THR A 78 -11.17 -12.60 24.48
C THR A 78 -9.78 -11.96 24.45
N ARG A 79 -9.31 -11.58 23.26
CA ARG A 79 -8.09 -10.79 23.09
C ARG A 79 -8.24 -9.31 23.49
N HIS A 80 -9.42 -8.89 23.94
CA HIS A 80 -9.73 -7.50 24.25
C HIS A 80 -9.54 -7.22 25.73
N PHE A 81 -8.35 -6.71 26.08
CA PHE A 81 -7.95 -6.43 27.46
C PHE A 81 -7.16 -5.11 27.56
N GLY A 82 -7.00 -4.63 28.79
CA GLY A 82 -6.08 -3.55 29.13
C GLY A 82 -5.40 -3.83 30.47
N TYR A 83 -4.16 -3.37 30.65
CA TYR A 83 -3.45 -3.59 31.90
C TYR A 83 -3.91 -2.57 32.96
N THR A 84 -4.00 -2.99 34.21
CA THR A 84 -4.42 -2.07 35.30
C THR A 84 -3.42 -0.94 35.50
N ARG A 85 -2.13 -1.14 35.16
CA ARG A 85 -1.12 -0.07 35.18
C ARG A 85 -1.44 1.13 34.28
N ASP A 86 -2.34 1.00 33.31
CA ASP A 86 -2.73 2.07 32.40
C ASP A 86 -3.78 3.04 33.02
N GLY A 87 -4.16 2.80 34.29
CA GLY A 87 -4.93 3.73 35.10
C GLY A 87 -6.40 3.36 35.30
N SER A 88 -7.09 4.16 36.11
CA SER A 88 -8.51 4.02 36.45
C SER A 88 -9.19 5.40 36.30
N PRO A 89 -10.10 5.61 35.33
CA PRO A 89 -10.69 4.59 34.46
C PRO A 89 -9.74 4.05 33.40
N LEU A 90 -9.78 2.74 33.18
CA LEU A 90 -9.10 2.02 32.11
C LEU A 90 -9.95 2.05 30.85
N LYS A 91 -9.38 2.42 29.70
CA LYS A 91 -10.08 2.36 28.40
C LYS A 91 -9.77 1.03 27.73
N ILE A 92 -10.80 0.27 27.39
CA ILE A 92 -10.67 -1.05 26.75
C ILE A 92 -11.52 -1.08 25.49
N ARG A 93 -10.98 -1.67 24.41
CA ARG A 93 -11.72 -1.90 23.17
C ARG A 93 -12.80 -2.97 23.42
N VAL A 94 -14.03 -2.68 23.02
CA VAL A 94 -15.15 -3.61 23.12
C VAL A 94 -15.03 -4.64 21.99
N PRO A 95 -15.26 -5.94 22.24
CA PRO A 95 -15.29 -6.95 21.19
C PRO A 95 -16.17 -6.53 20.01
N GLY A 96 -15.72 -6.81 18.78
CA GLY A 96 -16.42 -6.46 17.55
C GLY A 96 -17.63 -7.36 17.26
N GLU A 97 -17.71 -8.52 17.91
CA GLU A 97 -18.91 -9.36 17.85
C GLU A 97 -19.94 -8.92 18.90
N PRO A 98 -21.15 -8.47 18.51
CA PRO A 98 -22.19 -8.07 19.45
C PRO A 98 -22.65 -9.24 20.33
N GLY A 99 -23.11 -8.92 21.53
CA GLY A 99 -23.66 -9.90 22.46
C GLY A 99 -23.27 -9.63 23.91
N ASP A 100 -23.59 -10.59 24.77
CA ASP A 100 -23.27 -10.50 26.19
C ASP A 100 -21.84 -10.96 26.47
N TYR A 101 -21.18 -10.19 27.35
CA TYR A 101 -19.84 -10.41 27.85
C TYR A 101 -19.80 -10.17 29.36
N GLU A 102 -18.69 -10.53 29.96
CA GLU A 102 -18.28 -10.06 31.27
C GLU A 102 -16.89 -9.45 31.20
N LEU A 103 -16.66 -8.38 31.96
CA LEU A 103 -15.33 -7.89 32.27
C LEU A 103 -14.79 -8.69 33.46
N ARG A 104 -13.53 -9.09 33.39
CA ARG A 104 -12.82 -9.79 34.47
C ARG A 104 -11.58 -9.00 34.83
N TYR A 105 -11.40 -8.68 36.11
CA TYR A 105 -10.10 -8.29 36.65
C TYR A 105 -9.37 -9.60 36.93
N VAL A 106 -8.24 -9.82 36.28
CA VAL A 106 -7.41 -11.02 36.47
C VAL A 106 -6.08 -10.66 37.11
N SER A 107 -5.72 -11.39 38.17
CA SER A 107 -4.37 -11.32 38.74
C SER A 107 -3.39 -12.05 37.81
N ALA A 108 -2.35 -11.35 37.34
CA ALA A 108 -1.36 -11.98 36.47
C ALA A 108 -0.47 -13.00 37.20
N GLU A 109 -0.27 -12.81 38.50
CA GLU A 109 0.54 -13.72 39.33
C GLU A 109 -0.14 -15.08 39.50
N SER A 110 -1.45 -15.09 39.77
CA SER A 110 -2.17 -16.31 40.14
C SER A 110 -3.16 -16.80 39.07
N GLY A 111 -3.43 -16.01 38.03
CA GLY A 111 -4.50 -16.26 37.05
C GLY A 111 -5.92 -16.17 37.64
N ALA A 112 -6.08 -15.63 38.85
CA ALA A 112 -7.37 -15.60 39.52
C ALA A 112 -8.21 -14.39 39.09
N VAL A 113 -9.50 -14.63 38.80
CA VAL A 113 -10.47 -13.56 38.58
C VAL A 113 -10.85 -12.92 39.92
N LEU A 114 -10.34 -11.72 40.18
CA LEU A 114 -10.54 -10.98 41.44
C LEU A 114 -11.89 -10.24 41.49
N ALA A 115 -12.37 -9.77 40.34
CA ALA A 115 -13.67 -9.14 40.19
C ALA A 115 -14.25 -9.45 38.80
N ARG A 116 -15.58 -9.49 38.69
CA ARG A 116 -16.27 -9.60 37.41
C ARG A 116 -17.53 -8.77 37.38
N THR A 117 -17.91 -8.30 36.20
CA THR A 117 -19.17 -7.57 35.98
C THR A 117 -19.67 -7.78 34.57
N LYS A 118 -21.00 -7.76 34.37
CA LYS A 118 -21.63 -7.99 33.07
C LYS A 118 -21.56 -6.74 32.21
N VAL A 119 -21.39 -6.93 30.91
CA VAL A 119 -21.44 -5.85 29.91
C VAL A 119 -21.95 -6.39 28.58
N THR A 120 -22.74 -5.60 27.86
CA THR A 120 -23.26 -5.97 26.55
C THR A 120 -22.58 -5.16 25.44
N ALA A 121 -21.99 -5.86 24.46
CA ALA A 121 -21.54 -5.25 23.22
C ALA A 121 -22.75 -5.05 22.28
N THR A 122 -23.12 -3.81 22.00
CA THR A 122 -24.29 -3.51 21.17
C THR A 122 -23.96 -3.58 19.68
N PRO A 123 -24.90 -4.02 18.82
CA PRO A 123 -24.68 -4.10 17.39
C PRO A 123 -24.45 -2.71 16.79
N VAL A 124 -23.52 -2.65 15.83
CA VAL A 124 -23.23 -1.49 15.00
C VAL A 124 -23.64 -1.76 13.55
N SER A 125 -23.99 -0.70 12.84
CA SER A 125 -24.40 -0.78 11.43
C SER A 125 -23.75 0.34 10.64
N ALA A 126 -23.53 0.11 9.35
CA ALA A 126 -23.07 1.12 8.41
C ALA A 126 -23.96 1.13 7.15
N THR A 127 -23.92 2.24 6.44
CA THR A 127 -24.56 2.42 5.13
C THR A 127 -23.53 2.97 4.16
N LEU A 128 -23.56 2.52 2.91
CA LEU A 128 -22.76 3.09 1.83
C LEU A 128 -23.53 3.08 0.51
N GLU A 129 -23.15 3.97 -0.38
CA GLU A 129 -23.63 4.06 -1.75
C GLU A 129 -22.47 3.78 -2.72
N ALA A 130 -22.73 2.98 -3.76
CA ALA A 130 -21.76 2.67 -4.79
C ALA A 130 -22.48 2.52 -6.13
N PRO A 131 -21.84 2.91 -7.26
CA PRO A 131 -22.39 2.68 -8.58
C PRO A 131 -22.42 1.17 -8.90
N ALA A 132 -23.38 0.75 -9.73
CA ALA A 132 -23.51 -0.65 -10.13
C ALA A 132 -22.40 -1.10 -11.09
N LYS A 133 -21.80 -0.17 -11.83
CA LYS A 133 -20.70 -0.41 -12.75
C LYS A 133 -19.66 0.71 -12.67
N GLY A 134 -18.43 0.39 -13.02
CA GLY A 134 -17.39 1.39 -13.27
C GLY A 134 -16.31 0.86 -14.20
N LEU A 135 -15.64 1.76 -14.89
CA LEU A 135 -14.59 1.40 -15.84
C LEU A 135 -13.30 1.00 -15.09
N ALA A 136 -12.58 -0.01 -15.56
CA ALA A 136 -11.28 -0.37 -15.02
C ALA A 136 -10.35 0.85 -14.92
N GLY A 137 -9.68 1.02 -13.77
CA GLY A 137 -8.85 2.17 -13.46
C GLY A 137 -9.57 3.48 -13.12
N SER A 138 -10.89 3.57 -13.31
CA SER A 138 -11.62 4.81 -12.98
C SER A 138 -11.77 5.02 -11.48
N GLU A 139 -11.90 6.28 -11.07
CA GLU A 139 -12.21 6.62 -9.68
C GLU A 139 -13.73 6.63 -9.48
N ILE A 140 -14.18 6.03 -8.37
CA ILE A 140 -15.55 6.14 -7.88
C ILE A 140 -15.56 6.89 -6.55
N THR A 141 -16.66 7.61 -6.30
CA THR A 141 -16.92 8.27 -5.01
C THR A 141 -17.99 7.49 -4.27
N VAL A 142 -17.69 7.11 -3.02
CA VAL A 142 -18.51 6.23 -2.19
C VAL A 142 -18.90 6.99 -0.91
N PRO A 143 -20.08 7.62 -0.87
CA PRO A 143 -20.64 8.14 0.37
C PRO A 143 -20.90 7.01 1.36
N PHE A 144 -20.54 7.22 2.63
CA PHE A 144 -20.81 6.25 3.69
C PHE A 144 -21.11 6.90 5.03
N LYS A 145 -21.74 6.13 5.91
CA LYS A 145 -21.96 6.43 7.33
C LYS A 145 -21.75 5.15 8.12
N GLY A 146 -21.02 5.21 9.23
CA GLY A 146 -20.75 4.04 10.05
C GLY A 146 -20.23 4.40 11.44
N PRO A 147 -19.86 3.40 12.24
CA PRO A 147 -19.28 3.58 13.57
C PRO A 147 -17.94 4.32 13.56
N ASN A 148 -17.17 4.18 12.47
CA ASN A 148 -15.89 4.85 12.21
C ASN A 148 -14.89 4.66 13.34
N ALA A 149 -14.83 3.44 13.89
CA ALA A 149 -13.78 3.06 14.81
C ALA A 149 -12.41 3.13 14.09
N PRO A 150 -11.29 3.29 14.83
CA PRO A 150 -9.97 3.54 14.23
C PRO A 150 -9.52 2.49 13.21
N GLU A 151 -9.97 1.24 13.36
CA GLU A 151 -9.62 0.12 12.48
C GLU A 151 -10.63 -0.10 11.36
N ASP A 152 -11.80 0.54 11.41
CA ASP A 152 -12.82 0.41 10.37
C ASP A 152 -12.33 0.98 9.05
N TRP A 153 -12.73 0.37 7.94
CA TRP A 153 -12.30 0.79 6.61
C TRP A 153 -13.42 0.65 5.57
N VAL A 154 -13.29 1.44 4.52
CA VAL A 154 -14.15 1.40 3.33
C VAL A 154 -13.29 1.09 2.12
N GLY A 155 -13.63 0.06 1.37
CA GLY A 155 -12.79 -0.39 0.27
C GLY A 155 -13.45 -1.37 -0.69
N LEU A 156 -12.72 -1.69 -1.75
CA LEU A 156 -13.11 -2.67 -2.75
C LEU A 156 -12.55 -4.05 -2.39
N ALA A 157 -13.26 -5.11 -2.73
CA ALA A 157 -12.77 -6.49 -2.68
C ALA A 157 -13.42 -7.31 -3.80
N LYS A 158 -12.78 -8.40 -4.25
CA LYS A 158 -13.44 -9.39 -5.11
C LYS A 158 -14.74 -9.89 -4.48
N ALA A 159 -15.76 -10.11 -5.33
CA ALA A 159 -17.05 -10.62 -4.87
C ALA A 159 -16.87 -11.95 -4.14
N GLY A 160 -17.43 -12.05 -2.93
CA GLY A 160 -17.33 -13.25 -2.09
C GLY A 160 -16.01 -13.45 -1.34
N ALA A 161 -15.04 -12.53 -1.45
CA ALA A 161 -13.80 -12.58 -0.65
C ALA A 161 -14.09 -12.44 0.85
N ALA A 162 -13.16 -12.89 1.72
CA ALA A 162 -13.34 -12.83 3.16
C ALA A 162 -13.45 -11.38 3.66
N ALA A 163 -13.96 -11.18 4.89
CA ALA A 163 -14.24 -9.85 5.42
C ALA A 163 -12.98 -8.96 5.53
N ALA A 164 -11.82 -9.56 5.82
CA ALA A 164 -10.55 -8.86 5.93
C ALA A 164 -9.86 -8.63 4.57
N ASP A 165 -10.34 -9.27 3.50
CA ASP A 165 -9.74 -9.15 2.17
C ASP A 165 -10.18 -7.84 1.51
N TYR A 166 -9.24 -7.19 0.84
CA TYR A 166 -9.44 -5.97 0.07
C TYR A 166 -8.54 -5.95 -1.16
N GLU A 167 -8.92 -5.16 -2.16
CA GLU A 167 -8.07 -4.82 -3.28
C GLU A 167 -7.04 -3.78 -2.85
N ALA A 168 -5.77 -4.11 -3.01
CA ALA A 168 -4.67 -3.20 -2.69
C ALA A 168 -4.87 -1.85 -3.41
N GLY A 169 -4.59 -0.75 -2.71
CA GLY A 169 -4.75 0.62 -3.24
C GLY A 169 -6.19 1.10 -3.43
N ALA A 170 -7.21 0.28 -3.18
CA ALA A 170 -8.63 0.62 -3.37
C ALA A 170 -9.42 0.64 -2.05
N TRP A 171 -8.87 1.25 -1.00
CA TRP A 171 -9.51 1.38 0.31
C TRP A 171 -9.01 2.63 1.07
N ILE A 172 -9.77 3.07 2.07
CA ILE A 172 -9.39 4.10 3.05
C ILE A 172 -9.82 3.68 4.45
N TYR A 173 -9.22 4.28 5.49
CA TYR A 173 -9.79 4.15 6.83
C TYR A 173 -11.10 4.96 6.91
N ALA A 174 -12.10 4.43 7.62
CA ALA A 174 -13.40 5.07 7.74
C ALA A 174 -13.35 6.39 8.52
N ASN A 175 -12.34 6.56 9.38
CA ASN A 175 -12.07 7.81 10.11
C ASN A 175 -11.37 8.89 9.27
N ASP A 176 -10.86 8.58 8.07
CA ASP A 176 -10.35 9.57 7.11
C ASP A 176 -11.48 10.42 6.49
N GLY A 177 -12.73 9.98 6.67
CA GLY A 177 -13.94 10.73 6.31
C GLY A 177 -14.67 10.20 5.08
N SER A 178 -15.93 10.63 4.95
CA SER A 178 -16.80 10.34 3.81
C SER A 178 -16.89 11.57 2.90
N PRO A 179 -16.89 11.40 1.56
CA PRO A 179 -16.92 10.12 0.84
C PRO A 179 -15.53 9.49 0.65
N ALA A 180 -15.50 8.15 0.53
CA ALA A 180 -14.31 7.44 0.09
C ALA A 180 -14.12 7.60 -1.42
N ARG A 181 -12.91 7.97 -1.84
CA ARG A 181 -12.50 7.97 -3.26
C ARG A 181 -11.71 6.71 -3.52
N LEU A 182 -12.28 5.78 -4.29
CA LEU A 182 -11.69 4.47 -4.55
C LEU A 182 -11.38 4.35 -6.04
N ARG A 183 -10.19 3.86 -6.37
CA ARG A 183 -9.82 3.56 -7.75
C ARG A 183 -10.08 2.10 -8.07
N LEU A 184 -10.83 1.85 -9.14
CA LEU A 184 -11.16 0.50 -9.59
C LEU A 184 -9.92 -0.18 -10.18
N PRO A 185 -9.76 -1.50 -9.98
CA PRO A 185 -8.59 -2.24 -10.45
C PRO A 185 -8.53 -2.30 -11.99
N VAL A 186 -7.36 -2.66 -12.51
CA VAL A 186 -7.15 -2.90 -13.95
C VAL A 186 -7.83 -4.17 -14.45
N GLU A 187 -8.15 -5.10 -13.54
CA GLU A 187 -8.80 -6.37 -13.87
C GLU A 187 -10.32 -6.26 -13.82
N PRO A 188 -11.02 -6.44 -14.96
CA PRO A 188 -12.47 -6.44 -15.02
C PRO A 188 -13.06 -7.62 -14.23
N GLY A 189 -14.30 -7.47 -13.77
CA GLY A 189 -15.00 -8.54 -13.06
C GLY A 189 -15.99 -8.05 -12.01
N ALA A 190 -16.45 -8.98 -11.19
CA ALA A 190 -17.37 -8.70 -10.09
C ALA A 190 -16.63 -8.39 -8.79
N TYR A 191 -16.92 -7.22 -8.23
CA TYR A 191 -16.35 -6.74 -6.98
C TYR A 191 -17.46 -6.27 -6.03
N GLU A 192 -17.08 -5.96 -4.80
CA GLU A 192 -17.92 -5.37 -3.78
C GLU A 192 -17.23 -4.16 -3.17
N VAL A 193 -17.96 -3.05 -3.05
CA VAL A 193 -17.60 -1.93 -2.17
C VAL A 193 -18.15 -2.25 -0.79
N ARG A 194 -17.27 -2.28 0.22
CA ARG A 194 -17.56 -2.76 1.57
C ARG A 194 -17.23 -1.69 2.61
N TYR A 195 -18.05 -1.62 3.65
CA TYR A 195 -17.67 -1.05 4.94
C TYR A 195 -17.39 -2.21 5.88
N VAL A 196 -16.17 -2.29 6.41
CA VAL A 196 -15.73 -3.37 7.27
C VAL A 196 -15.34 -2.80 8.62
N SER A 197 -15.83 -3.40 9.70
CA SER A 197 -15.26 -3.15 11.01
C SER A 197 -13.96 -3.92 11.15
N GLY A 198 -12.85 -3.22 11.34
CA GLY A 198 -11.52 -3.83 11.23
C GLY A 198 -10.95 -4.39 12.53
N LEU A 199 -11.52 -4.02 13.69
CA LEU A 199 -11.06 -4.55 14.97
C LEU A 199 -11.19 -6.08 14.96
N ASP A 200 -12.42 -6.61 14.90
CA ASP A 200 -12.71 -8.01 14.60
C ASP A 200 -13.38 -8.05 13.20
N PRO A 201 -12.64 -8.42 12.13
CA PRO A 201 -13.07 -8.22 10.74
C PRO A 201 -14.49 -8.71 10.44
N ARG A 202 -15.38 -7.75 10.17
CA ARG A 202 -16.78 -8.02 9.81
C ARG A 202 -17.30 -7.02 8.81
N ILE A 203 -17.92 -7.52 7.73
CA ILE A 203 -18.62 -6.68 6.76
C ILE A 203 -19.91 -6.16 7.41
N LEU A 204 -20.02 -4.83 7.58
CA LEU A 204 -21.24 -4.18 8.08
C LEU A 204 -22.23 -3.89 6.95
N VAL A 205 -21.72 -3.54 5.77
CA VAL A 205 -22.51 -3.39 4.54
C VAL A 205 -21.62 -3.62 3.32
N ALA A 206 -22.19 -4.22 2.27
CA ALA A 206 -21.56 -4.40 0.98
C ALA A 206 -22.51 -4.00 -0.17
N ARG A 207 -21.95 -3.47 -1.25
CA ARG A 207 -22.65 -3.20 -2.52
C ARG A 207 -21.84 -3.78 -3.67
N LYS A 208 -22.50 -4.52 -4.55
CA LYS A 208 -21.86 -5.09 -5.74
C LYS A 208 -21.57 -4.01 -6.76
N ILE A 209 -20.42 -4.14 -7.43
CA ILE A 209 -20.03 -3.33 -8.57
C ILE A 209 -19.38 -4.23 -9.63
N GLU A 210 -19.76 -4.03 -10.89
CA GLU A 210 -19.11 -4.65 -12.03
C GLU A 210 -18.04 -3.71 -12.59
N VAL A 211 -16.78 -4.15 -12.55
CA VAL A 211 -15.68 -3.45 -13.20
C VAL A 211 -15.66 -3.86 -14.66
N THR A 212 -15.96 -2.92 -15.55
CA THR A 212 -15.98 -3.14 -17.00
C THR A 212 -14.60 -2.92 -17.61
N PRO A 213 -14.23 -3.65 -18.68
CA PRO A 213 -12.93 -3.48 -19.32
C PRO A 213 -12.72 -2.07 -19.88
N ALA A 214 -11.55 -1.50 -19.60
CA ALA A 214 -11.04 -0.37 -20.35
C ALA A 214 -10.54 -0.85 -21.72
N THR A 215 -10.73 -0.04 -22.75
CA THR A 215 -10.25 -0.32 -24.11
C THR A 215 -9.56 0.92 -24.65
N ALA A 216 -8.55 0.69 -25.49
CA ALA A 216 -7.83 1.74 -26.18
C ALA A 216 -7.45 1.28 -27.58
N THR A 217 -7.10 2.24 -28.43
CA THR A 217 -6.34 2.00 -29.66
C THR A 217 -5.12 2.89 -29.65
N VAL A 218 -4.06 2.46 -30.33
CA VAL A 218 -2.85 3.27 -30.53
C VAL A 218 -2.40 3.15 -31.97
N THR A 219 -2.05 4.28 -32.56
CA THR A 219 -1.54 4.38 -33.93
C THR A 219 -0.23 5.15 -33.87
N ALA A 220 0.85 4.48 -34.27
CA ALA A 220 2.19 5.04 -34.36
C ALA A 220 2.74 4.86 -35.78
N PRO A 221 3.74 5.67 -36.19
CA PRO A 221 4.50 5.42 -37.42
C PRO A 221 5.18 4.04 -37.41
N GLU A 222 5.40 3.46 -38.60
CA GLU A 222 6.08 2.16 -38.73
C GLU A 222 7.57 2.23 -38.37
N SER A 223 8.20 3.39 -38.59
CA SER A 223 9.57 3.66 -38.17
C SER A 223 9.76 5.09 -37.70
N GLY A 224 10.87 5.33 -37.00
CA GLY A 224 11.33 6.67 -36.63
C GLY A 224 12.80 6.67 -36.26
N THR A 225 13.41 7.85 -36.30
CA THR A 225 14.84 7.99 -36.00
C THR A 225 15.09 7.99 -34.50
N ALA A 226 16.14 7.30 -34.04
CA ALA A 226 16.56 7.30 -32.65
C ALA A 226 16.66 8.73 -32.08
N GLY A 227 16.20 8.93 -30.85
CA GLY A 227 16.20 10.22 -30.16
C GLY A 227 15.23 11.28 -30.70
N SER A 228 14.56 11.03 -31.83
CA SER A 228 13.54 11.93 -32.40
C SER A 228 12.20 11.80 -31.66
N THR A 229 11.29 12.74 -31.91
CA THR A 229 9.93 12.73 -31.35
C THR A 229 8.93 12.33 -32.43
N ILE A 230 8.07 11.37 -32.12
CA ILE A 230 6.97 10.93 -32.98
C ILE A 230 5.62 11.40 -32.43
N GLN A 231 4.64 11.58 -33.32
CA GLN A 231 3.25 11.78 -32.92
C GLN A 231 2.55 10.44 -32.85
N VAL A 232 1.95 10.14 -31.70
CA VAL A 232 1.20 8.92 -31.45
C VAL A 232 -0.26 9.30 -31.25
N ALA A 233 -1.13 8.82 -32.14
CA ALA A 233 -2.57 8.98 -31.99
C ALA A 233 -3.14 7.83 -31.16
N PHE A 234 -4.15 8.11 -30.35
CA PHE A 234 -4.83 7.09 -29.56
C PHE A 234 -6.32 7.39 -29.42
N THR A 235 -7.09 6.34 -29.16
CA THR A 235 -8.46 6.45 -28.63
C THR A 235 -8.57 5.59 -27.39
N GLY A 236 -9.62 5.81 -26.60
CA GLY A 236 -9.88 5.03 -25.40
C GLY A 236 -10.07 5.91 -24.17
N GLN A 237 -10.73 5.32 -23.18
CA GLN A 237 -10.83 5.86 -21.84
C GLN A 237 -10.09 4.88 -20.93
N GLY A 238 -8.82 5.16 -20.66
CA GLY A 238 -8.19 4.59 -19.48
C GLY A 238 -8.66 5.40 -18.29
N GLY A 239 -9.33 4.80 -17.31
CA GLY A 239 -9.45 5.46 -16.01
C GLY A 239 -8.06 5.58 -15.36
N GLY A 240 -7.85 6.56 -14.49
CA GLY A 240 -6.63 6.61 -13.67
C GLY A 240 -5.38 7.19 -14.37
N ASP A 241 -4.18 6.76 -13.94
CA ASP A 241 -2.87 7.26 -14.37
C ASP A 241 -2.35 6.51 -15.60
N SER A 242 -3.18 6.37 -16.63
CA SER A 242 -2.77 5.77 -17.92
C SER A 242 -1.64 6.56 -18.58
N PHE A 243 -0.83 5.89 -19.39
CA PHE A 243 0.26 6.52 -20.18
C PHE A 243 0.43 5.86 -21.54
N VAL A 244 1.02 6.61 -22.48
CA VAL A 244 1.47 6.10 -23.77
C VAL A 244 3.00 6.13 -23.78
N GLY A 245 3.65 5.00 -24.05
CA GLY A 245 5.12 4.94 -24.01
C GLY A 245 5.73 3.96 -24.98
N VAL A 246 7.05 4.09 -25.19
CA VAL A 246 7.84 3.24 -26.08
C VAL A 246 8.69 2.29 -25.25
N VAL A 247 8.69 1.01 -25.62
CA VAL A 247 9.46 -0.03 -24.93
C VAL A 247 10.06 -1.00 -25.93
N LYS A 248 11.12 -1.71 -25.53
CA LYS A 248 11.70 -2.78 -26.35
C LYS A 248 10.62 -3.81 -26.69
N GLN A 249 10.62 -4.29 -27.92
CA GLN A 249 9.65 -5.27 -28.38
C GLN A 249 9.63 -6.51 -27.47
N GLY A 250 8.43 -6.96 -27.08
CA GLY A 250 8.26 -8.10 -26.18
C GLY A 250 8.58 -7.86 -24.69
N ALA A 251 8.84 -6.62 -24.26
CA ALA A 251 9.05 -6.32 -22.84
C ALA A 251 7.79 -6.62 -21.99
N PRO A 252 7.92 -6.95 -20.69
CA PRO A 252 6.78 -7.06 -19.76
C PRO A 252 5.91 -5.79 -19.72
N ALA A 253 4.65 -5.92 -19.28
CA ALA A 253 3.66 -4.84 -19.32
C ALA A 253 4.02 -3.66 -18.40
N GLU A 254 4.65 -3.97 -17.28
CA GLU A 254 5.13 -3.06 -16.24
C GLU A 254 6.48 -2.40 -16.59
N THR A 255 7.07 -2.71 -17.73
CA THR A 255 8.34 -2.08 -18.15
C THR A 255 8.05 -0.78 -18.89
N TRP A 256 8.86 0.25 -18.64
CA TRP A 256 8.88 1.50 -19.40
C TRP A 256 10.30 1.99 -19.60
N ILE A 257 10.49 2.84 -20.63
CA ILE A 257 11.74 3.55 -20.84
C ILE A 257 11.57 4.97 -20.30
N ASN A 258 12.41 5.38 -19.35
CA ASN A 258 12.34 6.71 -18.75
C ASN A 258 12.54 7.79 -19.82
N GLY A 259 11.68 8.81 -19.83
CA GLY A 259 11.66 9.87 -20.83
C GLY A 259 11.06 9.48 -22.20
N ALA A 260 10.56 8.24 -22.36
CA ALA A 260 9.89 7.77 -23.57
C ALA A 260 8.41 7.44 -23.31
N TYR A 261 7.74 8.21 -22.47
CA TYR A 261 6.31 8.07 -22.20
C TYR A 261 5.66 9.42 -21.91
N GLU A 262 4.37 9.51 -22.18
CA GLU A 262 3.55 10.68 -21.95
C GLU A 262 2.18 10.32 -21.38
N ARG A 263 1.59 11.23 -20.61
CA ARG A 263 0.19 11.08 -20.17
C ARG A 263 -0.73 11.40 -21.34
N PRO A 264 -1.73 10.55 -21.66
CA PRO A 264 -2.65 10.77 -22.75
C PRO A 264 -3.50 12.02 -22.47
N ALA A 265 -3.25 13.09 -23.21
CA ALA A 265 -4.04 14.31 -23.20
C ALA A 265 -4.64 14.54 -24.60
N GLY A 266 -5.95 14.66 -24.70
CA GLY A 266 -6.63 14.76 -26.00
C GLY A 266 -6.62 13.44 -26.77
N SER A 267 -6.29 13.47 -28.06
CA SER A 267 -6.30 12.31 -28.95
C SER A 267 -4.94 11.94 -29.54
N GLN A 268 -3.89 12.66 -29.15
CA GLN A 268 -2.51 12.42 -29.59
C GLN A 268 -1.51 12.91 -28.55
N VAL A 269 -0.34 12.28 -28.50
CA VAL A 269 0.80 12.68 -27.68
C VAL A 269 2.09 12.60 -28.48
N ALA A 270 3.02 13.49 -28.16
CA ALA A 270 4.35 13.50 -28.75
C ALA A 270 5.28 12.65 -27.88
N VAL A 271 5.71 11.49 -28.36
CA VAL A 271 6.55 10.57 -27.58
C VAL A 271 7.94 10.50 -28.18
N ARG A 272 8.96 10.57 -27.32
CA ARG A 272 10.35 10.53 -27.76
C ARG A 272 10.86 9.10 -27.91
N LEU A 273 11.53 8.82 -29.02
CA LEU A 273 12.11 7.52 -29.30
C LEU A 273 13.43 7.31 -28.55
N PRO A 274 13.70 6.07 -28.08
CA PRO A 274 14.99 5.74 -27.46
C PRO A 274 16.20 5.98 -28.38
N GLY A 275 17.38 6.08 -27.76
CA GLY A 275 18.64 6.29 -28.49
C GLY A 275 19.19 5.05 -29.19
N GLU A 276 18.83 3.86 -28.73
CA GLU A 276 19.29 2.59 -29.30
C GLU A 276 18.41 2.15 -30.48
N PRO A 277 18.98 1.93 -31.69
CA PRO A 277 18.23 1.37 -32.81
C PRO A 277 17.73 -0.04 -32.52
N GLY A 278 16.58 -0.41 -33.08
CA GLY A 278 16.00 -1.75 -32.91
C GLY A 278 14.49 -1.81 -33.06
N GLY A 279 13.90 -2.96 -32.72
CA GLY A 279 12.45 -3.16 -32.68
C GLY A 279 11.85 -2.74 -31.34
N TYR A 280 10.82 -1.89 -31.40
CA TYR A 280 10.11 -1.37 -30.24
C TYR A 280 8.59 -1.50 -30.43
N GLU A 281 7.87 -1.26 -29.34
CA GLU A 281 6.42 -1.16 -29.32
C GLU A 281 6.00 0.15 -28.63
N VAL A 282 5.08 0.87 -29.26
CA VAL A 282 4.35 1.96 -28.63
C VAL A 282 3.13 1.37 -27.95
N ARG A 283 3.00 1.55 -26.63
CA ARG A 283 1.94 0.96 -25.81
C ARG A 283 1.07 2.03 -25.21
N PHE A 284 -0.24 1.81 -25.22
CA PHE A 284 -1.17 2.48 -24.33
C PHE A 284 -1.37 1.58 -23.10
N VAL A 285 -0.91 2.04 -21.94
CA VAL A 285 -0.90 1.27 -20.69
C VAL A 285 -1.83 1.92 -19.68
N LEU A 286 -2.71 1.10 -19.11
CA LEU A 286 -3.51 1.44 -17.95
C LEU A 286 -2.73 1.09 -16.68
N GLU A 287 -2.55 2.07 -15.80
CA GLU A 287 -2.09 1.87 -14.43
C GLU A 287 -3.24 2.15 -13.46
N ALA A 288 -3.43 1.23 -12.51
CA ALA A 288 -4.27 1.48 -11.36
C ALA A 288 -3.80 0.65 -10.17
N ASN A 289 -3.66 1.30 -9.01
CA ASN A 289 -3.31 0.67 -7.74
C ASN A 289 -1.99 -0.11 -7.78
N GLY A 290 -1.01 0.36 -8.56
CA GLY A 290 0.28 -0.29 -8.76
C GLY A 290 0.25 -1.49 -9.71
N ALA A 291 -0.89 -1.76 -10.36
CA ALA A 291 -1.03 -2.79 -11.37
C ALA A 291 -1.08 -2.17 -12.78
N TYR A 292 -0.48 -2.86 -13.75
CA TYR A 292 -0.32 -2.38 -15.12
C TYR A 292 -1.02 -3.32 -16.11
N LYS A 293 -1.68 -2.75 -17.12
CA LYS A 293 -2.31 -3.50 -18.21
C LYS A 293 -2.11 -2.79 -19.54
N VAL A 294 -1.51 -3.47 -20.51
CA VAL A 294 -1.40 -2.97 -21.89
C VAL A 294 -2.79 -3.08 -22.54
N LEU A 295 -3.40 -1.94 -22.87
CA LEU A 295 -4.70 -1.89 -23.52
C LEU A 295 -4.59 -1.94 -25.05
N ALA A 296 -3.51 -1.37 -25.60
CA ALA A 296 -3.20 -1.40 -27.02
C ALA A 296 -1.70 -1.27 -27.25
N SER A 297 -1.21 -1.80 -28.37
CA SER A 297 0.19 -1.67 -28.78
C SER A 297 0.31 -1.57 -30.31
N ALA A 298 1.28 -0.80 -30.78
CA ALA A 298 1.69 -0.73 -32.18
C ALA A 298 3.21 -0.92 -32.30
N PRO A 299 3.71 -1.76 -33.23
CA PRO A 299 5.14 -1.92 -33.45
C PRO A 299 5.74 -0.66 -34.08
N ILE A 300 7.01 -0.39 -33.79
CA ILE A 300 7.80 0.65 -34.44
C ILE A 300 9.27 0.24 -34.55
N ALA A 301 9.87 0.46 -35.71
CA ALA A 301 11.31 0.31 -35.92
C ALA A 301 12.04 1.62 -35.58
N VAL A 302 12.95 1.58 -34.62
CA VAL A 302 13.83 2.71 -34.32
C VAL A 302 15.09 2.58 -35.16
N GLU A 303 15.27 3.52 -36.09
CA GLU A 303 16.40 3.56 -37.02
C GLU A 303 17.57 4.38 -36.44
N PRO A 304 18.83 4.10 -36.83
CA PRO A 304 19.97 4.90 -36.40
C PRO A 304 19.84 6.39 -36.73
N ALA A 305 20.13 7.24 -35.75
CA ALA A 305 20.26 8.67 -35.98
C ALA A 305 21.55 8.97 -36.74
N THR A 306 21.46 9.91 -37.70
CA THR A 306 22.62 10.43 -38.41
C THR A 306 22.76 11.92 -38.13
N ALA A 307 24.00 12.38 -38.03
CA ALA A 307 24.34 13.78 -37.84
C ALA A 307 25.61 14.12 -38.64
N SER A 308 25.83 15.41 -38.86
CA SER A 308 27.08 15.92 -39.39
C SER A 308 27.55 17.12 -38.58
N VAL A 309 28.87 17.28 -38.48
CA VAL A 309 29.51 18.41 -37.83
C VAL A 309 30.62 18.91 -38.76
N SER A 310 30.64 20.22 -38.99
CA SER A 310 31.65 20.91 -39.78
C SER A 310 32.25 22.05 -38.98
N ALA A 311 33.58 22.05 -38.89
CA ALA A 311 34.39 22.99 -38.13
C ALA A 311 35.76 23.15 -38.81
N PRO A 312 36.46 24.28 -38.60
CA PRO A 312 37.84 24.45 -39.06
C PRO A 312 38.78 23.38 -38.50
N ASP A 313 39.79 22.99 -39.29
CA ASP A 313 40.78 21.98 -38.87
C ASP A 313 41.70 22.46 -37.75
N ARG A 314 41.85 23.78 -37.63
CA ARG A 314 42.72 24.47 -36.67
C ARG A 314 42.02 25.69 -36.12
N VAL A 315 42.26 25.97 -34.84
CA VAL A 315 41.80 27.18 -34.14
C VAL A 315 42.89 27.60 -33.16
N LYS A 316 43.09 28.91 -32.95
CA LYS A 316 44.06 29.34 -31.93
C LYS A 316 43.49 29.13 -30.53
N ARG A 317 44.40 29.01 -29.57
CA ARG A 317 44.06 29.00 -28.13
C ARG A 317 43.15 30.16 -27.76
N GLY A 318 42.07 29.87 -27.06
CA GLY A 318 41.14 30.89 -26.59
C GLY A 318 40.37 31.63 -27.70
N GLU A 319 40.45 31.21 -28.97
CA GLU A 319 39.62 31.77 -30.04
C GLU A 319 38.28 31.03 -30.18
N GLU A 320 37.27 31.75 -30.66
CA GLU A 320 35.99 31.17 -31.01
C GLU A 320 36.06 30.44 -32.37
N LEU A 321 35.36 29.31 -32.48
CA LEU A 321 35.13 28.64 -33.76
C LEU A 321 33.65 28.56 -34.11
N ALA A 322 33.34 28.80 -35.39
CA ALA A 322 32.01 28.57 -35.94
C ALA A 322 31.85 27.10 -36.33
N VAL A 323 30.81 26.47 -35.82
CA VAL A 323 30.46 25.08 -36.10
C VAL A 323 29.12 25.03 -36.82
N ALA A 324 29.06 24.35 -37.95
CA ALA A 324 27.80 23.98 -38.61
C ALA A 324 27.46 22.52 -38.33
N PHE A 325 26.18 22.20 -38.21
CA PHE A 325 25.73 20.83 -37.92
C PHE A 325 24.37 20.49 -38.53
N THR A 326 24.18 19.20 -38.79
CA THR A 326 22.89 18.55 -39.03
C THR A 326 22.71 17.42 -38.02
N GLY A 327 21.48 16.98 -37.79
CA GLY A 327 21.22 15.89 -36.86
C GLY A 327 19.74 15.79 -36.47
N PRO A 328 19.40 14.87 -35.55
CA PRO A 328 18.04 14.67 -35.06
C PRO A 328 17.47 15.89 -34.32
N LYS A 329 18.33 16.67 -33.63
CA LYS A 329 17.98 17.88 -32.86
C LYS A 329 16.83 17.62 -31.88
N GLY A 330 16.86 16.43 -31.28
CA GLY A 330 15.96 16.06 -30.21
C GLY A 330 16.20 16.93 -28.98
N GLU A 331 15.23 16.96 -28.08
CA GLU A 331 15.35 17.69 -26.83
C GLU A 331 16.59 17.27 -26.04
N GLY A 332 17.39 18.25 -25.60
CA GLY A 332 18.63 17.97 -24.88
C GLY A 332 19.84 17.64 -25.75
N ASP A 333 19.70 17.46 -27.07
CA ASP A 333 20.85 17.27 -27.96
C ASP A 333 21.76 18.51 -27.95
N PHE A 334 23.07 18.31 -28.11
CA PHE A 334 24.04 19.41 -28.05
C PHE A 334 25.27 19.19 -28.93
N ILE A 335 25.90 20.30 -29.28
CA ILE A 335 27.21 20.34 -29.91
C ILE A 335 28.24 20.66 -28.84
N ALA A 336 29.26 19.83 -28.71
CA ALA A 336 30.29 19.97 -27.69
C ALA A 336 31.70 20.07 -28.29
N PHE A 337 32.54 20.89 -27.68
CA PHE A 337 33.99 20.89 -27.88
C PHE A 337 34.63 20.06 -26.77
N ALA A 338 35.43 19.06 -27.12
CA ALA A 338 36.00 18.12 -26.16
C ALA A 338 37.41 17.69 -26.56
N LYS A 339 38.17 17.18 -25.60
CA LYS A 339 39.44 16.49 -25.89
C LYS A 339 39.16 15.29 -26.79
N ALA A 340 40.05 15.00 -27.74
CA ALA A 340 39.90 13.83 -28.60
C ALA A 340 39.65 12.55 -27.78
N ASP A 341 38.68 11.75 -28.20
CA ASP A 341 38.31 10.45 -27.62
C ASP A 341 37.88 10.44 -26.14
N ALA A 342 37.64 11.61 -25.54
CA ALA A 342 37.01 11.69 -24.21
C ALA A 342 35.59 11.07 -24.20
N ALA A 343 35.08 10.72 -23.03
CA ALA A 343 33.69 10.24 -22.88
C ALA A 343 32.67 11.24 -23.45
N ALA A 344 31.48 10.76 -23.84
CA ALA A 344 30.44 11.59 -24.48
C ALA A 344 30.03 12.82 -23.64
N ASP A 345 29.99 12.66 -22.32
CA ASP A 345 29.64 13.71 -21.35
C ASP A 345 30.79 14.65 -21.01
N ALA A 346 32.02 14.33 -21.44
CA ALA A 346 33.17 15.17 -21.21
C ALA A 346 33.25 16.23 -22.31
N TYR A 347 33.06 17.49 -21.93
CA TYR A 347 33.19 18.63 -22.81
C TYR A 347 33.75 19.84 -22.06
N MET A 348 34.30 20.78 -22.82
CA MET A 348 34.90 22.03 -22.33
C MET A 348 33.95 23.20 -22.58
N ASP A 349 33.32 23.20 -23.76
CA ASP A 349 32.26 24.13 -24.11
C ASP A 349 31.16 23.39 -24.89
N PHE A 350 29.92 23.82 -24.77
CA PHE A 350 28.80 23.21 -25.49
C PHE A 350 27.69 24.20 -25.81
N ARG A 351 26.93 23.91 -26.86
CA ARG A 351 25.72 24.66 -27.24
C ARG A 351 24.62 23.68 -27.59
N THR A 352 23.40 23.96 -27.13
CA THR A 352 22.22 23.17 -27.46
C THR A 352 21.97 23.13 -28.97
N ALA A 353 21.68 21.93 -29.47
CA ALA A 353 21.34 21.67 -30.87
C ALA A 353 19.81 21.80 -31.07
N SER A 354 19.28 23.01 -30.92
CA SER A 354 17.84 23.27 -31.03
C SER A 354 17.32 23.16 -32.47
N PRO A 355 16.03 22.83 -32.70
CA PRO A 355 15.45 22.65 -34.04
C PRO A 355 15.70 23.83 -35.00
N ASP A 356 15.65 25.06 -34.49
CA ASP A 356 15.83 26.33 -35.19
C ASP A 356 17.30 26.66 -35.54
N ARG A 357 18.27 25.91 -35.00
CA ARG A 357 19.71 26.19 -35.19
C ARG A 357 20.37 25.16 -36.09
N ASN A 358 21.24 25.62 -36.98
CA ASN A 358 22.12 24.77 -37.79
C ASN A 358 23.60 25.17 -37.66
N LYS A 359 23.88 26.20 -36.85
CA LYS A 359 25.22 26.70 -36.55
C LYS A 359 25.28 27.17 -35.10
N VAL A 360 26.44 27.01 -34.49
CA VAL A 360 26.77 27.50 -33.14
C VAL A 360 28.22 27.98 -33.11
N THR A 361 28.53 28.81 -32.12
CA THR A 361 29.90 29.23 -31.83
C THR A 361 30.37 28.56 -30.54
N LEU A 362 31.55 27.94 -30.58
CA LEU A 362 32.19 27.30 -29.44
C LEU A 362 33.53 27.95 -29.14
N GLN A 363 33.90 27.94 -27.87
CA GLN A 363 35.15 28.49 -27.36
C GLN A 363 36.25 27.41 -27.35
N ALA A 364 37.37 27.66 -28.05
CA ALA A 364 38.54 26.80 -27.96
C ALA A 364 39.26 27.01 -26.61
N PRO A 365 39.88 25.96 -26.04
CA PRO A 365 40.62 26.06 -24.79
C PRO A 365 41.97 26.76 -24.95
N ASP A 366 42.60 27.10 -23.82
CA ASP A 366 43.93 27.72 -23.79
C ASP A 366 45.07 26.69 -23.95
N GLU A 367 44.77 25.41 -23.77
CA GLU A 367 45.73 24.31 -23.92
C GLU A 367 45.76 23.82 -25.37
N ALA A 368 46.93 23.87 -26.01
CA ALA A 368 47.11 23.30 -27.33
C ALA A 368 47.02 21.77 -27.32
N GLY A 369 46.56 21.19 -28.43
CA GLY A 369 46.43 19.73 -28.55
C GLY A 369 45.40 19.28 -29.57
N ALA A 370 45.12 17.99 -29.54
CA ALA A 370 44.09 17.35 -30.35
C ALA A 370 42.74 17.36 -29.63
N TYR A 371 41.76 17.99 -30.28
CA TYR A 371 40.40 18.11 -29.80
C TYR A 371 39.42 17.66 -30.89
N GLU A 372 38.15 17.63 -30.53
CA GLU A 372 37.08 17.39 -31.49
C GLU A 372 35.81 18.15 -31.12
N VAL A 373 35.07 18.49 -32.17
CA VAL A 373 33.69 18.95 -32.07
C VAL A 373 32.77 17.75 -32.27
N ARG A 374 31.81 17.57 -31.39
CA ARG A 374 30.91 16.42 -31.36
C ARG A 374 29.47 16.87 -31.51
N TYR A 375 28.67 16.08 -32.21
CA TYR A 375 27.23 16.07 -32.02
C TYR A 375 26.90 14.99 -31.00
N VAL A 376 26.31 15.38 -29.88
CA VAL A 376 25.88 14.48 -28.82
C VAL A 376 24.35 14.45 -28.80
N MET A 377 23.80 13.28 -29.09
CA MET A 377 22.37 13.01 -28.99
C MET A 377 22.05 12.56 -27.56
N ALA A 378 21.11 13.23 -26.91
CA ALA A 378 20.72 12.96 -25.54
C ALA A 378 19.34 12.31 -25.52
N ALA A 379 19.25 11.01 -25.81
CA ALA A 379 17.98 10.32 -26.02
C ALA A 379 17.49 9.53 -24.78
N PRO A 380 16.17 9.23 -24.67
CA PRO A 380 15.64 8.34 -23.65
C PRO A 380 16.29 6.95 -23.67
N GLY A 381 16.31 6.29 -22.51
CA GLY A 381 16.84 4.94 -22.33
C GLY A 381 18.23 4.87 -21.71
N GLU A 382 18.74 3.65 -21.61
CA GLU A 382 19.98 3.34 -20.88
C GLU A 382 21.24 3.83 -21.59
N ALA A 383 21.18 4.05 -22.90
CA ALA A 383 22.31 4.51 -23.69
C ALA A 383 22.78 5.93 -23.33
N GLY A 384 21.92 6.75 -22.71
CA GLY A 384 22.24 8.12 -22.32
C GLY A 384 22.71 8.97 -23.50
N ASN A 385 23.80 9.70 -23.28
CA ASN A 385 24.38 10.60 -24.28
C ASN A 385 25.26 9.84 -25.28
N LEU A 386 24.93 9.96 -26.56
CA LEU A 386 25.59 9.27 -27.66
C LEU A 386 26.26 10.25 -28.63
N VAL A 387 27.56 10.09 -28.86
CA VAL A 387 28.29 10.84 -29.91
C VAL A 387 27.97 10.23 -31.27
N ILE A 388 27.15 10.91 -32.07
CA ILE A 388 26.69 10.42 -33.39
C ILE A 388 27.37 11.11 -34.57
N ALA A 389 28.15 12.16 -34.33
CA ALA A 389 29.07 12.75 -35.30
C ALA A 389 30.25 13.41 -34.58
N ARG A 390 31.42 13.42 -35.23
CA ARG A 390 32.63 14.07 -34.70
C ARG A 390 33.44 14.74 -35.81
N ARG A 391 34.13 15.83 -35.48
CA ARG A 391 35.09 16.53 -36.33
C ARG A 391 36.35 16.86 -35.53
N ALA A 392 37.49 16.34 -35.94
CA ALA A 392 38.78 16.65 -35.32
C ALA A 392 39.15 18.13 -35.54
N VAL A 393 39.72 18.76 -34.52
CA VAL A 393 40.22 20.14 -34.51
C VAL A 393 41.53 20.18 -33.74
N THR A 394 42.56 20.83 -34.30
CA THR A 394 43.82 21.09 -33.59
C THR A 394 43.80 22.48 -32.97
N VAL A 395 44.10 22.59 -31.69
CA VAL A 395 44.28 23.89 -31.01
C VAL A 395 45.77 24.20 -30.98
N GLU A 396 46.18 25.35 -31.51
CA GLU A 396 47.59 25.77 -31.61
C GLU A 396 47.90 27.12 -30.94
#